data_AF-A0A7C3NU25-F1
#
_entry.id   AF-A0A7C3NU25-F1
#
_cell.length_a   1.000
_cell.length_b   1.000
_cell.length_c   1.000
_cell.angle_alpha   90.00
_cell.angle_beta   90.00
_cell.angle_gamma   90.00
#
_symmetry.space_group_name_H-M   'P 1'
#
loop_
_entity.id
_entity.type
_entity.pdbx_description
1 polymer ?
#
loop_
_entity_poly.entity_id
_entity_poly.type
_entity_poly.pdbx_seq_one_letter_code
_entity_poly.pdbx_strand_id
1 'polypeptide(L)'
;MNLLVAGPHPANAKLDVFHWYEMCDAVQAETYEIDSVAVSNFVLPLYFTGSEEVGGRNDFLGRAHNGKTLRSFNVNPGGYVGFFNPQSGEHETYSQKDDTKAEERMALKMKAKGARRAIRYKRFGAKKPLALKKTGTK
;
A
#
# COMPACT_ATOMS: atom_id res chain seq x y z
N MET A 1 1.77 -11.02 -9.76
CA MET A 1 0.62 -10.22 -10.23
C MET A 1 0.07 -9.54 -8.99
N ASN A 2 -0.09 -8.21 -8.97
CA ASN A 2 -0.79 -7.54 -7.89
C ASN A 2 -2.28 -7.49 -8.26
N LEU A 3 -3.15 -7.85 -7.32
CA LEU A 3 -4.59 -7.71 -7.53
C LEU A 3 -4.96 -6.24 -7.34
N LEU A 4 -5.71 -5.69 -8.30
CA LEU A 4 -6.20 -4.31 -8.30
C LEU A 4 -7.72 -4.32 -8.12
N VAL A 5 -8.24 -3.35 -7.38
CA VAL A 5 -9.68 -3.14 -7.21
C VAL A 5 -10.02 -1.72 -7.66
N ALA A 6 -10.99 -1.60 -8.57
CA ALA A 6 -11.53 -0.31 -8.95
C ALA A 6 -12.37 0.27 -7.80
N GLY A 7 -12.15 1.54 -7.47
CA GLY A 7 -12.88 2.22 -6.42
C GLY A 7 -12.62 3.73 -6.42
N PRO A 8 -13.32 4.49 -5.57
CA PRO A 8 -13.20 5.93 -5.51
C PRO A 8 -11.78 6.38 -5.12
N HIS A 9 -11.33 7.51 -5.66
CA HIS A 9 -10.10 8.16 -5.24
C HIS A 9 -10.24 8.62 -3.79
N PRO A 10 -9.29 8.32 -2.89
CA PRO A 10 -9.46 8.50 -1.45
C PRO A 10 -9.62 9.97 -1.02
N ALA A 11 -9.07 10.91 -1.81
CA ALA A 11 -9.27 12.35 -1.61
C ALA A 11 -10.44 12.97 -2.43
N ASN A 12 -10.97 12.26 -3.44
CA ASN A 12 -12.01 12.79 -4.33
C ASN A 12 -12.91 11.65 -4.84
N ALA A 13 -13.98 11.36 -4.11
CA ALA A 13 -14.85 10.23 -4.38
C ALA A 13 -15.61 10.28 -5.72
N LYS A 14 -15.47 11.36 -6.52
CA LYS A 14 -16.03 11.47 -7.87
C LYS A 14 -15.15 10.85 -8.96
N LEU A 15 -13.92 10.47 -8.62
CA LEU A 15 -12.96 9.88 -9.54
C LEU A 15 -12.74 8.42 -9.19
N ASP A 16 -12.59 7.57 -10.19
CA ASP A 16 -12.25 6.16 -10.00
C ASP A 16 -10.75 5.93 -10.24
N VAL A 17 -10.16 5.11 -9.37
CA VAL A 17 -8.76 4.67 -9.43
C VAL A 17 -8.66 3.17 -9.17
N PHE A 18 -7.49 2.59 -9.42
CA PHE A 18 -7.24 1.18 -9.18
C PHE A 18 -6.39 0.99 -7.93
N HIS A 19 -7.01 0.63 -6.82
CA HIS A 19 -6.37 0.40 -5.54
C HIS A 19 -5.60 -0.93 -5.52
N TRP A 20 -4.45 -0.96 -4.86
CA TRP A 20 -3.78 -2.23 -4.57
C TRP A 20 -4.58 -3.01 -3.53
N TYR A 21 -4.73 -4.32 -3.75
CA TYR A 21 -5.37 -5.22 -2.80
C TYR A 21 -4.39 -5.57 -1.66
N GLU A 22 -4.17 -4.62 -0.76
CA GLU A 22 -3.29 -4.76 0.40
C GLU A 22 -4.13 -4.75 1.69
N MET A 23 -3.99 -5.80 2.50
CA MET A 23 -4.92 -6.04 3.61
C MET A 23 -4.67 -5.16 4.83
N CYS A 24 -3.45 -4.67 5.03
CA CYS A 24 -3.07 -4.03 6.30
C CYS A 24 -2.73 -2.55 6.17
N ASP A 25 -2.44 -2.05 4.98
CA ASP A 25 -1.84 -0.73 4.78
C ASP A 25 -2.76 0.39 5.29
N ALA A 26 -4.07 0.28 5.05
CA ALA A 26 -5.07 1.24 5.50
C ALA A 26 -5.21 1.32 7.03
N VAL A 27 -4.85 0.26 7.75
CA VAL A 27 -4.97 0.14 9.21
C VAL A 27 -3.62 -0.12 9.89
N GLN A 28 -2.52 0.21 9.21
CA GLN A 28 -1.17 -0.26 9.58
C GLN A 28 -0.73 0.14 10.99
N ALA A 29 -1.29 1.21 11.55
CA ALA A 29 -0.96 1.65 12.90
C ALA A 29 -1.62 0.84 14.02
N GLU A 30 -2.57 -0.02 13.68
CA GLU A 30 -3.36 -0.74 14.66
C GLU A 30 -2.88 -2.17 14.85
N THR A 31 -2.68 -2.53 16.10
CA THR A 31 -2.33 -3.88 16.52
C THR A 31 -3.26 -4.39 17.61
N TYR A 32 -3.32 -5.71 17.76
CA TYR A 32 -3.96 -6.45 18.83
C TYR A 32 -3.09 -7.65 19.22
N GLU A 33 -3.38 -8.33 20.33
CA GLU A 33 -2.56 -9.45 20.80
C GLU A 33 -3.32 -10.78 20.72
N ILE A 34 -2.59 -11.84 20.34
CA ILE A 34 -3.01 -13.24 20.49
C ILE A 34 -1.88 -13.94 21.22
N ASP A 35 -2.14 -14.52 22.39
CA ASP A 35 -1.13 -15.20 23.21
C ASP A 35 0.13 -14.34 23.45
N SER A 36 -0.08 -13.06 23.78
CA SER A 36 0.99 -12.05 23.99
C SER A 36 1.84 -11.74 22.75
N VAL A 37 1.42 -12.19 21.57
CA VAL A 37 2.05 -11.83 20.28
C VAL A 37 1.24 -10.70 19.64
N ALA A 38 1.92 -9.58 19.37
CA ALA A 38 1.31 -8.47 18.64
C ALA A 38 1.07 -8.85 17.16
N VAL A 39 -0.18 -8.70 16.72
CA VAL A 39 -0.65 -8.95 15.37
C VAL A 39 -1.21 -7.65 14.79
N SER A 40 -1.00 -7.44 13.49
CA SER A 40 -1.56 -6.29 12.77
C SER A 40 -3.06 -6.43 12.57
N ASN A 41 -3.79 -5.32 12.66
CA ASN A 41 -5.14 -5.24 12.11
C ASN A 41 -5.13 -5.50 10.58
N PHE A 42 -6.29 -5.83 10.03
CA PHE A 42 -6.49 -6.05 8.60
C PHE A 42 -7.90 -5.60 8.18
N VAL A 43 -8.03 -5.23 6.92
CA VAL A 43 -9.31 -4.87 6.30
C VAL A 43 -10.13 -6.11 5.94
N LEU A 44 -11.45 -5.95 5.96
CA LEU A 44 -12.43 -6.96 5.59
C LEU A 44 -12.87 -6.77 4.14
N PRO A 45 -13.50 -7.76 3.48
CA PRO A 45 -13.95 -7.63 2.09
C PRO A 45 -14.81 -6.39 1.81
N LEU A 46 -15.61 -5.93 2.78
CA LEU A 46 -16.43 -4.71 2.69
C LEU A 46 -15.61 -3.43 2.46
N TYR A 47 -14.35 -3.40 2.87
CA TYR A 47 -13.48 -2.26 2.61
C TYR A 47 -13.33 -1.96 1.11
N PHE A 48 -13.51 -2.98 0.26
CA PHE A 48 -13.36 -2.90 -1.19
C PHE A 48 -14.69 -2.70 -1.93
N THR A 49 -15.73 -2.20 -1.26
CA THR A 49 -17.01 -1.83 -1.89
C THR A 49 -17.13 -0.31 -2.08
N GLY A 50 -17.81 0.13 -3.14
CA GLY A 50 -17.95 1.57 -3.44
C GLY A 50 -18.83 2.35 -2.46
N SER A 51 -19.52 1.67 -1.55
CA SER A 51 -20.41 2.25 -0.55
C SER A 51 -20.26 1.55 0.78
N GLU A 52 -20.55 2.27 1.87
CA GLU A 52 -20.65 1.70 3.22
C GLU A 52 -21.88 0.80 3.34
N GLU A 53 -21.73 -0.31 4.05
CA GLU A 53 -22.83 -1.19 4.43
C GLU A 53 -23.33 -0.86 5.84
N VAL A 54 -24.65 -0.75 6.02
CA VAL A 54 -25.25 -0.42 7.31
C VAL A 54 -24.98 -1.56 8.30
N GLY A 55 -24.29 -1.23 9.42
CA GLY A 55 -23.86 -2.23 10.40
C GLY A 55 -22.65 -3.07 9.97
N GLY A 56 -22.14 -2.85 8.76
CA GLY A 56 -20.93 -3.47 8.24
C GLY A 56 -19.67 -2.87 8.86
N ARG A 57 -18.59 -3.65 8.82
CA ARG A 57 -17.26 -3.23 9.28
C ARG A 57 -16.26 -3.43 8.16
N ASN A 58 -15.38 -2.44 8.00
CA ASN A 58 -14.34 -2.48 6.97
C ASN A 58 -13.01 -3.02 7.50
N ASP A 59 -12.87 -3.22 8.81
CA ASP A 59 -11.66 -3.75 9.44
C ASP A 59 -11.95 -4.63 10.66
N PHE A 60 -11.00 -5.51 10.99
CA PHE A 60 -11.14 -6.53 12.03
C PHE A 60 -11.21 -5.97 13.45
N LEU A 61 -10.62 -4.80 13.74
CA LEU A 61 -10.72 -4.18 15.06
C LEU A 61 -11.86 -3.18 15.20
N GLY A 62 -12.31 -2.55 14.11
CA GLY A 62 -13.48 -1.67 14.12
C GLY A 62 -13.29 -0.45 15.02
N ARG A 63 -12.04 0.00 15.18
CA ARG A 63 -11.71 1.10 16.09
C ARG A 63 -12.23 2.41 15.51
N ALA A 64 -12.87 3.19 16.37
CA ALA A 64 -13.29 4.54 16.02
C ALA A 64 -12.17 5.54 16.30
N HIS A 65 -11.84 6.35 15.29
CA HIS A 65 -10.96 7.51 15.40
C HIS A 65 -11.81 8.76 15.18
N ASN A 66 -11.83 9.67 16.15
CA ASN A 66 -12.67 10.88 16.11
C ASN A 66 -14.15 10.55 15.83
N GLY A 67 -14.67 9.49 16.46
CA GLY A 67 -16.05 9.04 16.32
C GLY A 67 -16.39 8.34 15.00
N LYS A 68 -15.40 8.02 14.16
CA LYS A 68 -15.59 7.37 12.86
C LYS A 68 -14.75 6.11 12.74
N THR A 69 -15.34 5.04 12.23
CA THR A 69 -14.63 3.82 11.86
C THR A 69 -14.04 3.94 10.44
N LEU A 70 -13.22 2.97 10.05
CA LEU A 70 -12.65 2.92 8.71
C LEU A 70 -13.76 2.90 7.66
N ARG A 71 -13.66 3.79 6.67
CA ARG A 71 -14.52 3.83 5.49
C ARG A 71 -13.91 3.06 4.33
N SER A 72 -14.74 2.59 3.40
CA SER A 72 -14.27 1.91 2.19
C SER A 72 -13.27 2.77 1.44
N PHE A 73 -12.18 2.15 0.98
CA PHE A 73 -11.05 2.79 0.29
C PHE A 73 -10.41 3.99 1.01
N ASN A 74 -10.64 4.17 2.31
CA ASN A 74 -10.03 5.22 3.12
C ASN A 74 -8.95 4.64 4.04
N VAL A 75 -8.36 5.47 4.91
CA VAL A 75 -7.29 5.02 5.80
C VAL A 75 -7.57 5.47 7.22
N ASN A 76 -7.20 4.66 8.21
CA ASN A 76 -7.14 5.08 9.61
C ASN A 76 -5.83 5.83 9.89
N PRO A 77 -5.73 6.59 10.99
CA PRO A 77 -4.51 7.30 11.36
C PRO A 77 -3.28 6.39 11.40
N GLY A 78 -2.18 6.83 10.80
CA GLY A 78 -0.92 6.13 10.63
C GLY A 78 -0.92 5.05 9.54
N GLY A 79 -2.03 4.89 8.80
CA GLY A 79 -2.15 4.06 7.62
C GLY A 79 -1.92 4.82 6.31
N TYR A 80 -1.86 4.08 5.20
CA TYR A 80 -1.83 4.64 3.86
C TYR A 80 -2.47 3.66 2.87
N VAL A 81 -2.83 4.15 1.69
CA VAL A 81 -3.36 3.33 0.60
C VAL A 81 -2.68 3.75 -0.69
N GLY A 82 -2.23 2.76 -1.47
CA GLY A 82 -1.68 3.02 -2.78
C GLY A 82 -2.63 2.63 -3.90
N PHE A 83 -2.60 3.41 -4.97
CA PHE A 83 -3.48 3.22 -6.12
C PHE A 83 -2.78 3.66 -7.41
N PHE A 84 -3.27 3.16 -8.54
CA PHE A 84 -2.95 3.66 -9.85
C PHE A 84 -4.03 4.63 -10.30
N ASN A 85 -3.63 5.85 -10.63
CA ASN A 85 -4.52 6.88 -11.15
C ASN A 85 -4.51 6.84 -12.68
N PRO A 86 -5.62 6.45 -13.34
CA PRO A 86 -5.66 6.32 -14.80
C PRO A 86 -5.61 7.68 -15.51
N GLN A 87 -5.91 8.79 -14.82
CA GLN A 87 -5.87 10.12 -15.42
C GLN A 87 -4.43 10.65 -15.54
N SER A 88 -3.61 10.43 -14.51
CA SER A 88 -2.18 10.81 -14.53
C SER A 88 -1.29 9.72 -15.13
N GLY A 89 -1.74 8.45 -15.11
CA GLY A 89 -0.92 7.30 -15.46
C GLY A 89 0.12 6.97 -14.37
N GLU A 90 -0.04 7.48 -13.15
CA GLU A 90 0.93 7.35 -12.08
C GLU A 90 0.45 6.42 -10.95
N HIS A 91 1.43 5.88 -10.22
CA HIS A 91 1.21 5.20 -8.95
C HIS A 91 1.33 6.20 -7.81
N GLU A 92 0.23 6.41 -7.11
CA GLU A 92 0.11 7.40 -6.05
C GLU A 92 -0.09 6.69 -4.70
N THR A 93 0.15 7.42 -3.62
CA THR A 93 -0.09 6.95 -2.25
C THR A 93 -0.79 8.05 -1.49
N TYR A 94 -1.85 7.68 -0.79
CA TYR A 94 -2.64 8.57 0.05
C TYR A 94 -2.52 8.17 1.51
N SER A 95 -2.33 9.17 2.37
CA SER A 95 -2.50 9.09 3.82
C SER A 95 -3.41 10.25 4.26
N GLN A 96 -3.93 10.21 5.48
CA GLN A 96 -4.65 11.37 6.01
C GLN A 96 -3.72 12.60 6.03
N LYS A 97 -4.32 13.78 5.85
CA LYS A 97 -3.61 15.05 5.96
C LYS A 97 -3.17 15.25 7.41
N ASP A 98 -1.97 15.78 7.62
CA ASP A 98 -1.39 16.11 8.93
C ASP A 98 -1.20 14.86 9.83
N ASP A 99 -1.04 13.69 9.21
CA ASP A 99 -0.81 12.41 9.90
C ASP A 99 0.69 12.14 10.07
N THR A 100 1.25 12.68 11.15
CA THR A 100 2.68 12.60 11.47
C THR A 100 3.19 11.16 11.52
N LYS A 101 2.39 10.20 11.99
CA LYS A 101 2.77 8.78 12.04
C LYS A 101 2.88 8.17 10.65
N ALA A 102 1.94 8.49 9.75
CA ALA A 102 2.01 8.03 8.37
C ALA A 102 3.23 8.66 7.65
N GLU A 103 3.48 9.95 7.86
CA GLU A 103 4.61 10.68 7.29
C GLU A 103 5.96 10.07 7.71
N GLU A 104 6.16 9.84 9.01
CA GLU A 104 7.37 9.20 9.54
C GLU A 104 7.61 7.82 8.91
N ARG A 105 6.56 7.00 8.81
CA ARG A 105 6.64 5.67 8.19
C ARG A 105 6.96 5.76 6.70
N MET A 106 6.35 6.70 5.98
CA MET A 106 6.61 6.89 4.56
C MET A 106 8.06 7.33 4.32
N ALA A 107 8.59 8.23 5.15
CA ALA A 107 10.00 8.64 5.09
C ALA A 107 10.95 7.43 5.29
N LEU A 108 10.66 6.58 6.29
CA LEU A 108 11.42 5.35 6.53
C LEU A 108 11.33 4.36 5.35
N LYS A 109 10.13 4.14 4.80
CA LYS A 109 9.89 3.27 3.64
C LYS A 109 10.66 3.75 2.42
N MET A 110 10.67 5.04 2.15
CA MET A 110 11.40 5.64 1.03
C MET A 110 12.92 5.48 1.16
N LYS A 111 13.47 5.70 2.36
CA LYS A 111 14.89 5.46 2.66
C LYS A 111 15.26 3.99 2.42
N ALA A 112 14.44 3.06 2.89
CA ALA A 112 14.65 1.63 2.67
C ALA A 112 14.52 1.21 1.20
N LYS A 113 13.59 1.79 0.43
CA LYS A 113 13.43 1.58 -1.01
C LYS A 113 14.68 1.99 -1.78
N GLY A 114 15.27 3.14 -1.43
CA GLY A 114 16.56 3.59 -1.97
C GLY A 114 17.69 2.60 -1.71
N ALA A 115 17.83 2.13 -0.46
CA ALA A 115 18.84 1.15 -0.09
C ALA A 115 18.66 -0.20 -0.81
N ARG A 116 17.43 -0.74 -0.87
CA ARG A 116 17.11 -1.99 -1.57
C ARG A 116 17.36 -1.87 -3.08
N ARG A 117 17.01 -0.72 -3.68
CA ARG A 117 17.30 -0.42 -5.09
C ARG A 117 18.81 -0.40 -5.35
N ALA A 118 19.59 0.24 -4.48
CA ALA A 118 21.05 0.26 -4.59
C ALA A 118 21.68 -1.14 -4.49
N ILE A 119 21.22 -1.97 -3.53
CA ILE A 119 21.66 -3.37 -3.40
C ILE A 119 21.33 -4.18 -4.67
N ARG A 120 20.14 -3.98 -5.24
CA ARG A 120 19.73 -4.62 -6.49
C ARG A 120 20.69 -4.26 -7.63
N TYR A 121 20.98 -2.97 -7.84
CA TYR A 121 21.92 -2.56 -8.89
C TYR A 121 23.33 -3.10 -8.69
N LYS A 122 23.82 -3.20 -7.45
CA LYS A 122 25.11 -3.87 -7.18
C LYS A 122 25.10 -5.35 -7.57
N ARG A 123 23.99 -6.06 -7.31
CA ARG A 123 23.85 -7.49 -7.63
C ARG A 123 23.72 -7.78 -9.12
N PHE A 124 23.09 -6.88 -9.89
CA PHE A 124 22.89 -7.05 -11.34
C PHE A 124 23.94 -6.36 -12.21
N GLY A 125 24.61 -5.30 -11.72
CA GLY A 125 25.70 -4.61 -12.42
C GLY A 125 27.01 -5.38 -12.46
N ALA A 126 27.16 -6.44 -11.65
CA ALA A 126 28.34 -7.30 -11.64
C ALA A 126 28.37 -8.37 -12.76
N LYS A 127 27.28 -8.55 -13.53
CA LYS A 127 27.30 -9.41 -14.72
C LYS A 127 27.71 -8.60 -15.96
N LYS A 128 29.02 -8.46 -16.19
CA LYS A 128 29.55 -8.09 -17.52
C LYS A 128 29.07 -9.12 -18.56
N PRO A 129 28.75 -8.72 -19.81
CA PRO A 129 28.44 -9.68 -20.85
C PRO A 129 29.70 -10.50 -21.16
N LEU A 130 29.57 -11.83 -21.15
CA LEU A 130 30.60 -12.72 -21.68
C LEU A 130 30.75 -12.40 -23.17
N ALA A 131 31.90 -11.88 -23.59
CA ALA A 131 32.21 -11.68 -24.99
C ALA A 131 32.15 -13.03 -25.72
N LEU A 132 31.26 -13.18 -26.69
CA LEU A 132 31.26 -14.32 -27.60
C LEU A 132 32.58 -14.32 -28.37
N LYS A 133 33.46 -15.28 -28.06
CA LYS A 133 34.56 -15.65 -28.96
C LYS A 133 33.92 -16.19 -30.25
N LYS A 134 34.10 -15.47 -31.37
CA LYS A 134 33.83 -16.02 -32.70
C LYS A 134 34.82 -17.16 -32.95
N THR A 135 34.37 -18.41 -32.84
CA THR A 135 34.99 -19.55 -33.48
C THR A 135 34.21 -19.84 -34.76
N GLY A 136 34.86 -19.65 -35.90
CA GLY A 136 34.27 -19.90 -37.21
C GLY A 136 35.35 -19.97 -38.28
N THR A 137 35.93 -21.15 -38.41
CA THR A 137 36.88 -21.59 -39.43
C THR A 137 36.27 -21.52 -40.83
N LYS A 138 37.03 -21.03 -41.80
CA LYS A 138 37.31 -21.72 -43.08
C LYS A 138 38.69 -21.30 -43.55
#